data_AF-A0A2M7U000-F1
#
_entry.id   AF-A0A2M7U000-F1
#
_cell.length_a   1.000
_cell.length_b   1.000
_cell.length_c   1.000
_cell.angle_alpha   90.00
_cell.angle_beta   90.00
_cell.angle_gamma   90.00
#
_symmetry.space_group_name_H-M   'P 1'
#
loop_
_entity.id
_entity.type
_entity.pdbx_description
1 polymer ?
#
loop_
_entity_poly.entity_id
_entity_poly.type
_entity_poly.pdbx_seq_one_letter_code
_entity_poly.pdbx_strand_id
1 'polypeptide(L)'
;GAAATAAVLGSDFIKVNPPSQDGKSDASLLQEATQAAGRSGVVCAGGSSATAETFLQGLYDQIHIGGTIGNATGRNIHQKPLDEAIRFTNATYAITVENKTVEEAIKIYEGK
;
A
#
# COMPACT_ATOMS: atom_id res chain seq x y z
N GLY A 1 -8.94 -15.31 -10.03
CA GLY A 1 -9.11 -13.88 -9.71
C GLY A 1 -8.11 -13.04 -10.49
N ALA A 2 -8.26 -11.71 -10.47
CA ALA A 2 -7.42 -10.78 -11.24
C ALA A 2 -5.91 -10.98 -11.02
N ALA A 3 -5.49 -11.27 -9.77
CA ALA A 3 -4.10 -11.57 -9.44
C ALA A 3 -3.56 -12.81 -10.17
N ALA A 4 -4.26 -13.94 -10.08
CA ALA A 4 -3.88 -15.16 -10.81
C ALA A 4 -3.84 -14.95 -12.33
N THR A 5 -4.81 -14.20 -12.89
CA THR A 5 -4.82 -13.88 -14.32
C THR A 5 -3.58 -13.09 -14.76
N ALA A 6 -3.20 -12.06 -14.01
CA ALA A 6 -1.98 -11.31 -14.32
C ALA A 6 -0.70 -12.14 -14.13
N ALA A 7 -0.68 -13.03 -13.13
CA ALA A 7 0.43 -13.93 -12.88
C ALA A 7 0.65 -14.92 -14.04
N VAL A 8 -0.41 -15.54 -14.58
CA VAL A 8 -0.27 -16.45 -15.75
C VAL A 8 0.11 -15.73 -17.04
N LEU A 9 -0.13 -14.42 -17.12
CA LEU A 9 0.38 -13.56 -18.20
C LEU A 9 1.86 -13.20 -18.04
N GLY A 10 2.51 -13.64 -16.95
CA GLY A 10 3.94 -13.40 -16.71
C GLY A 10 4.25 -12.01 -16.14
N SER A 11 3.30 -11.39 -15.43
CA SER A 11 3.54 -10.09 -14.79
C SER A 11 4.43 -10.23 -13.56
N ASP A 12 5.49 -9.42 -13.45
CA ASP A 12 6.32 -9.38 -12.22
C ASP A 12 5.56 -8.76 -11.04
N PHE A 13 4.80 -7.70 -11.31
CA PHE A 13 4.02 -6.98 -10.30
C PHE A 13 2.56 -6.83 -10.74
N ILE A 14 1.64 -6.95 -9.77
CA ILE A 14 0.20 -6.90 -9.99
C ILE A 14 -0.42 -5.85 -9.09
N LYS A 15 -0.97 -4.82 -9.72
CA LYS A 15 -1.70 -3.75 -9.06
C LYS A 15 -3.15 -4.18 -8.81
N VAL A 16 -3.55 -4.31 -7.54
CA VAL A 16 -4.96 -4.57 -7.15
C VAL A 16 -5.55 -3.46 -6.30
N ASN A 17 -6.87 -3.32 -6.31
CA ASN A 17 -7.55 -2.47 -5.32
C ASN A 17 -7.65 -3.23 -4.00
N PRO A 18 -7.51 -2.55 -2.84
CA PRO A 18 -7.73 -3.21 -1.56
C PRO A 18 -9.19 -3.69 -1.49
N PRO A 19 -9.43 -4.97 -1.13
CA PRO A 19 -10.76 -5.50 -0.92
C PRO A 19 -11.43 -4.77 0.25
N SER A 20 -12.76 -4.71 0.19
CA SER A 20 -13.60 -4.17 1.26
C SER A 20 -14.79 -5.09 1.49
N GLN A 21 -15.10 -5.38 2.75
CA GLN A 21 -16.30 -6.09 3.15
C GLN A 21 -17.18 -5.13 3.98
N ASP A 22 -18.44 -4.97 3.60
CA ASP A 22 -19.39 -4.05 4.26
C ASP A 22 -18.86 -2.62 4.41
N GLY A 23 -18.09 -2.15 3.42
CA GLY A 23 -17.47 -0.82 3.41
C GLY A 23 -16.25 -0.65 4.33
N LYS A 24 -15.83 -1.71 5.03
CA LYS A 24 -14.60 -1.72 5.84
C LYS A 24 -13.48 -2.39 5.05
N SER A 25 -12.31 -1.77 5.07
CA SER A 25 -11.11 -2.41 4.54
C SER A 25 -10.59 -3.41 5.57
N ASP A 26 -10.35 -4.63 5.13
CA ASP A 26 -9.70 -5.67 5.92
C ASP A 26 -8.51 -6.19 5.10
N ALA A 27 -7.31 -5.95 5.61
CA ALA A 27 -6.08 -6.34 4.94
C ALA A 27 -5.93 -7.87 4.83
N SER A 28 -6.56 -8.65 5.72
CA SER A 28 -6.50 -10.12 5.66
C SER A 28 -7.13 -10.68 4.39
N LEU A 29 -8.12 -9.99 3.83
CA LEU A 29 -8.75 -10.38 2.56
C LEU A 29 -7.78 -10.28 1.36
N LEU A 30 -6.65 -9.57 1.49
CA LEU A 30 -5.62 -9.54 0.44
C LEU A 30 -4.82 -10.84 0.36
N GLN A 31 -4.85 -11.67 1.41
CA GLN A 31 -4.08 -12.92 1.45
C GLN A 31 -4.48 -13.87 0.32
N GLU A 32 -5.77 -13.92 -0.05
CA GLU A 32 -6.21 -14.72 -1.19
C GLU A 32 -5.55 -14.24 -2.49
N ALA A 33 -5.50 -12.93 -2.71
CA ALA A 33 -4.91 -12.34 -3.90
C ALA A 33 -3.39 -12.52 -3.95
N THR A 34 -2.70 -12.35 -2.82
CA THR A 34 -1.23 -12.47 -2.72
C THR A 34 -0.78 -13.91 -2.86
N GLN A 35 -1.49 -14.87 -2.26
CA GLN A 35 -1.23 -16.29 -2.47
C GLN A 35 -1.50 -16.72 -3.93
N ALA A 36 -2.60 -16.27 -4.52
CA ALA A 36 -2.96 -16.59 -5.90
C ALA A 36 -1.99 -15.98 -6.95
N ALA A 37 -1.27 -14.92 -6.59
CA ALA A 37 -0.26 -14.30 -7.45
C ALA A 37 1.03 -15.15 -7.59
N GLY A 38 1.23 -16.13 -6.71
CA GLY A 38 2.38 -17.03 -6.74
C GLY A 38 3.70 -16.27 -6.58
N ARG A 39 4.53 -16.28 -7.64
CA ARG A 39 5.83 -15.57 -7.66
C ARG A 39 5.70 -14.09 -8.02
N SER A 40 4.54 -13.65 -8.48
CA SER A 40 4.29 -12.26 -8.85
C SER A 40 4.01 -11.44 -7.60
N GLY A 41 4.64 -10.27 -7.51
CA GLY A 41 4.43 -9.37 -6.39
C GLY A 41 3.10 -8.61 -6.49
N VAL A 42 2.29 -8.63 -5.45
CA VAL A 42 1.07 -7.80 -5.42
C VAL A 42 1.37 -6.45 -4.77
N VAL A 43 0.91 -5.37 -5.40
CA VAL A 43 0.99 -4.01 -4.86
C VAL A 43 -0.40 -3.38 -4.75
N CYS A 44 -0.68 -2.73 -3.62
CA CYS A 44 -2.01 -2.19 -3.33
C CYS A 44 -2.18 -0.72 -3.72
N ALA A 45 -3.42 -0.30 -3.95
CA ALA A 45 -3.71 1.03 -4.47
C ALA A 45 -3.83 1.98 -3.30
N GLY A 46 -3.25 3.18 -3.44
CA GLY A 46 -3.33 4.18 -2.38
C GLY A 46 -4.73 4.72 -2.07
N GLY A 47 -5.76 4.32 -2.84
CA GLY A 47 -7.15 4.71 -2.61
C GLY A 47 -7.46 6.18 -2.92
N SER A 48 -8.60 6.63 -2.39
CA SER A 48 -9.02 8.04 -2.40
C SER A 48 -8.22 8.85 -1.38
N SER A 49 -8.40 10.18 -1.38
CA SER A 49 -7.73 11.06 -0.41
C SER A 49 -8.07 10.63 1.02
N ALA A 50 -7.04 10.35 1.82
CA ALA A 50 -7.15 9.97 3.23
C ALA A 50 -6.18 10.82 4.07
N THR A 51 -6.34 10.77 5.40
CA THR A 51 -5.31 11.34 6.29
C THR A 51 -4.03 10.52 6.15
N ALA A 52 -2.89 11.13 6.46
CA ALA A 52 -1.60 10.44 6.35
C ALA A 52 -1.54 9.21 7.28
N GLU A 53 -2.06 9.33 8.50
CA GLU A 53 -2.13 8.23 9.46
C GLU A 53 -2.98 7.05 8.95
N THR A 54 -4.20 7.31 8.47
CA THR A 54 -5.05 6.26 7.91
C THR A 54 -4.40 5.59 6.70
N PHE A 55 -3.73 6.36 5.85
CA PHE A 55 -3.01 5.81 4.71
C PHE A 55 -1.84 4.93 5.14
N LEU A 56 -0.98 5.43 6.05
CA LEU A 56 0.23 4.74 6.49
C LEU A 56 -0.12 3.47 7.27
N GLN A 57 -1.14 3.51 8.12
CA GLN A 57 -1.66 2.31 8.78
C GLN A 57 -2.19 1.29 7.77
N GLY A 58 -3.01 1.73 6.81
CA GLY A 58 -3.53 0.85 5.77
C GLY A 58 -2.42 0.22 4.93
N LEU A 59 -1.38 0.98 4.57
CA LEU A 59 -0.21 0.47 3.87
C LEU A 59 0.52 -0.59 4.71
N TYR A 60 0.78 -0.29 5.98
CA TYR A 60 1.45 -1.20 6.90
C TYR A 60 0.68 -2.53 7.01
N ASP A 61 -0.64 -2.46 7.19
CA ASP A 61 -1.51 -3.65 7.30
C ASP A 61 -1.53 -4.44 5.99
N GLN A 62 -1.61 -3.78 4.84
CA GLN A 62 -1.58 -4.45 3.54
C GLN A 62 -0.29 -5.24 3.32
N ILE A 63 0.85 -4.76 3.84
CA ILE A 63 2.14 -5.45 3.75
C ILE A 63 2.22 -6.57 4.78
N HIS A 64 2.01 -6.27 6.06
CA HIS A 64 2.29 -7.18 7.17
C HIS A 64 1.18 -8.21 7.42
N ILE A 65 -0.08 -7.88 7.10
CA ILE A 65 -1.23 -8.78 7.23
C ILE A 65 -1.60 -9.34 5.86
N GLY A 66 -1.72 -8.47 4.85
CA GLY A 66 -2.19 -8.84 3.52
C GLY A 66 -1.16 -9.57 2.66
N GLY A 67 0.13 -9.45 2.95
CA GLY A 67 1.21 -10.07 2.17
C GLY A 67 1.53 -9.35 0.86
N THR A 68 1.07 -8.10 0.69
CA THR A 68 1.50 -7.28 -0.45
C THR A 68 2.97 -6.88 -0.28
N ILE A 69 3.65 -6.61 -1.39
CA ILE A 69 5.07 -6.24 -1.38
C ILE A 69 5.29 -4.74 -1.62
N GLY A 70 4.22 -3.95 -1.49
CA GLY A 70 4.27 -2.50 -1.63
C GLY A 70 2.98 -1.91 -2.17
N ASN A 71 3.10 -0.71 -2.70
CA ASN A 71 1.96 0.13 -3.07
C ASN A 71 2.21 0.92 -4.35
N ALA A 72 1.12 1.38 -4.96
CA ALA A 72 1.16 2.43 -5.96
C ALA A 72 0.21 3.56 -5.57
N THR A 73 0.79 4.75 -5.36
CA THR A 73 0.11 5.91 -4.79
C THR A 73 0.12 7.05 -5.78
N GLY A 74 -1.06 7.60 -6.08
CA GLY A 74 -1.23 8.73 -7.00
C GLY A 74 -1.67 9.99 -6.27
N ARG A 75 -2.98 10.24 -6.22
CA ARG A 75 -3.61 11.46 -5.68
C ARG A 75 -3.15 11.83 -4.27
N ASN A 76 -2.95 10.85 -3.39
CA ASN A 76 -2.42 11.08 -2.04
C ASN A 76 -1.02 11.69 -2.02
N ILE A 77 -0.26 11.69 -3.13
CA ILE A 77 1.01 12.40 -3.27
C ILE A 77 0.82 13.70 -4.04
N HIS A 78 0.42 13.62 -5.32
CA HIS A 78 0.54 14.77 -6.24
C HIS A 78 -0.52 15.87 -6.03
N GLN A 79 -1.51 15.67 -5.16
CA GLN A 79 -2.48 16.71 -4.79
C GLN A 79 -2.10 17.45 -3.50
N LYS A 80 -0.97 17.07 -2.86
CA LYS A 80 -0.41 17.77 -1.70
C LYS A 80 0.54 18.90 -2.14
N PRO A 81 0.78 19.92 -1.29
CA PRO A 81 1.89 20.85 -1.48
C PRO A 81 3.23 20.12 -1.63
N LEU A 82 4.16 20.67 -2.41
CA LEU A 82 5.44 20.00 -2.75
C LEU A 82 6.18 19.44 -1.52
N ASP A 83 6.38 20.27 -0.50
CA ASP A 83 7.10 19.86 0.71
C ASP A 83 6.39 18.72 1.47
N GLU A 84 5.05 18.77 1.50
CA GLU A 84 4.23 17.72 2.12
C GLU A 84 4.26 16.43 1.29
N ALA A 85 4.22 16.54 -0.04
CA ALA A 85 4.33 15.41 -0.95
C ALA A 85 5.67 14.67 -0.77
N ILE A 86 6.79 15.39 -0.65
CA ILE A 86 8.12 14.82 -0.42
C ILE A 86 8.16 14.05 0.91
N ARG A 87 7.70 14.66 2.00
CA ARG A 87 7.66 13.98 3.31
C ARG A 87 6.74 12.76 3.29
N PHE A 88 5.61 12.85 2.60
CA PHE A 88 4.68 11.73 2.44
C PHE A 88 5.29 10.57 1.64
N THR A 89 6.05 10.85 0.58
CA THR A 89 6.79 9.81 -0.14
C THR A 89 7.88 9.18 0.73
N ASN A 90 8.58 9.96 1.55
CA ASN A 90 9.59 9.43 2.47
C ASN A 90 8.97 8.52 3.55
N ALA A 91 7.82 8.92 4.11
CA ALA A 91 7.07 8.09 5.06
C ALA A 91 6.55 6.79 4.44
N THR A 92 6.08 6.84 3.19
CA THR A 92 5.66 5.66 2.42
C THR A 92 6.83 4.71 2.15
N TYR A 93 8.00 5.27 1.78
CA TYR A 93 9.23 4.52 1.55
C TYR A 93 9.74 3.83 2.83
N ALA A 94 9.69 4.54 3.96
CA ALA A 94 10.06 4.02 5.27
C ALA A 94 9.29 2.73 5.61
N ILE A 95 7.99 2.67 5.36
CA ILE A 95 7.20 1.45 5.58
C ILE A 95 7.55 0.38 4.54
N THR A 96 7.51 0.75 3.26
CA THR A 96 7.54 -0.22 2.15
C THR A 96 8.90 -0.87 1.94
N VAL A 97 9.97 -0.11 2.13
CA VAL A 97 11.34 -0.51 1.79
C VAL A 97 12.20 -0.69 3.03
N GLU A 98 12.04 0.16 4.04
CA GLU A 98 12.84 0.10 5.28
C GLU A 98 12.17 -0.70 6.39
N ASN A 99 10.94 -1.19 6.19
CA ASN A 99 10.16 -1.95 7.15
C ASN A 99 10.00 -1.24 8.52
N LYS A 100 9.87 0.09 8.49
CA LYS A 100 9.61 0.92 9.68
C LYS A 100 8.18 0.81 10.16
N THR A 101 7.96 1.12 11.44
CA THR A 101 6.61 1.16 12.02
C THR A 101 5.81 2.37 11.52
N VAL A 102 4.49 2.33 11.74
CA VAL A 102 3.60 3.45 11.42
C VAL A 102 4.00 4.71 12.20
N GLU A 103 4.35 4.58 13.47
CA GLU A 103 4.78 5.70 14.31
C GLU A 103 6.06 6.36 13.78
N GLU A 104 7.03 5.57 13.31
CA GLU A 104 8.26 6.09 12.71
C GLU A 104 7.97 6.81 11.38
N ALA A 105 7.11 6.25 10.54
CA ALA A 105 6.70 6.86 9.29
C ALA A 105 5.93 8.18 9.51
N ILE A 106 5.09 8.25 10.55
CA ILE A 106 4.38 9.48 10.93
C ILE A 106 5.37 10.57 11.33
N LYS A 107 6.41 10.26 12.12
CA LYS A 107 7.44 11.25 12.47
C LYS A 107 8.14 11.83 11.22
N ILE A 108 8.48 10.96 10.26
CA ILE A 108 9.06 11.38 8.98
C ILE A 108 8.09 12.32 8.23
N TYR A 109 6.80 11.99 8.19
CA TYR A 109 5.79 12.83 7.55
C TYR A 109 5.63 14.20 8.23
N GLU A 110 5.71 14.24 9.56
CA GLU A 110 5.67 15.45 10.38
C GLU A 110 6.97 16.27 10.32
N GLY A 111 8.04 15.74 9.72
CA GLY A 111 9.35 16.40 9.64
C GLY A 111 10.14 16.35 10.96
N LYS A 112 9.92 15.31 11.77
CA LYS A 112 10.59 15.07 13.06
C LYS A 112 11.63 13.95 12.97
#